data_AF-A0A0R3U8H8-F1
#
_entry.id   AF-A0A0R3U8H8-F1
#
_cell.length_a   1.000
_cell.length_b   1.000
_cell.length_c   1.000
_cell.angle_alpha   90.00
_cell.angle_beta   90.00
_cell.angle_gamma   90.00
#
_symmetry.space_group_name_H-M   'P 1'
#
loop_
_entity.id
_entity.type
_entity.pdbx_description
1 polymer ?
#
loop_
_entity_poly.entity_id
_entity_poly.type
_entity_poly.pdbx_seq_one_letter_code
_entity_poly.pdbx_strand_id
1 'polypeptide(L)'
;MLLVDNRKWLPKNHKHRTSLSAAVVMSNMHAHNQRNAIISELSRLMQVDRYGKHYQPCFEANCFEMISKKSKFYLAFENSNCQDYVTEKLFRNAFMNGLVPIVYGTREDNYKDLAPPNSYIHVNQFQSLKHLVEYLKYLHENDTAYANYFAWKEYGEVQVRIHHLSTKTPNVLCTVLITIVNLWQVLGN
;
A
#
# COMPACT_ATOMS: atom_id res chain seq x y z
N MET A 1 -11.36 19.67 -22.13
CA MET A 1 -11.25 18.50 -21.24
C MET A 1 -11.51 19.00 -19.83
N LEU A 2 -12.69 18.75 -19.27
CA LEU A 2 -12.96 19.14 -17.89
C LEU A 2 -12.04 18.30 -17.00
N LEU A 3 -11.22 18.95 -16.17
CA LEU A 3 -10.42 18.28 -15.15
C LEU A 3 -11.41 17.54 -14.24
N VAL A 4 -11.43 16.20 -14.33
CA VAL A 4 -12.26 15.39 -13.43
C VAL A 4 -11.75 15.64 -12.02
N ASP A 5 -12.60 16.22 -11.18
CA ASP A 5 -12.26 16.48 -9.79
C ASP A 5 -12.27 15.17 -9.00
N ASN A 6 -11.09 14.57 -8.86
CA ASN A 6 -10.91 13.33 -8.13
C ASN A 6 -11.10 13.48 -6.62
N ARG A 7 -11.27 14.69 -6.07
CA ARG A 7 -11.48 14.90 -4.63
C ARG A 7 -12.74 14.21 -4.11
N LYS A 8 -13.71 13.92 -5.00
CA LYS A 8 -14.89 13.08 -4.70
C LYS A 8 -14.52 11.69 -4.14
N TRP A 9 -13.32 11.19 -4.47
CA TRP A 9 -12.82 9.87 -4.07
C TRP A 9 -11.95 9.86 -2.81
N LEU A 10 -11.71 11.04 -2.21
CA LEU A 10 -10.93 11.13 -0.99
C LEU A 10 -11.58 10.33 0.15
N PRO A 11 -10.80 9.65 1.00
CA PRO A 11 -11.31 8.93 2.15
C PRO A 11 -12.12 9.83 3.09
N LYS A 12 -13.19 9.30 3.71
CA LYS A 12 -14.07 10.07 4.63
C LYS A 12 -13.30 10.78 5.75
N ASN A 13 -12.21 10.17 6.22
CA ASN A 13 -11.35 10.66 7.29
C ASN A 13 -10.13 11.48 6.80
N HIS A 14 -10.05 11.82 5.51
CA HIS A 14 -8.92 12.55 4.92
C HIS A 14 -8.55 13.82 5.69
N LYS A 15 -9.56 14.61 6.08
CA LYS A 15 -9.38 15.88 6.82
C LYS A 15 -8.74 15.71 8.20
N HIS A 16 -8.77 14.51 8.79
CA HIS A 16 -8.19 14.23 10.09
C HIS A 16 -6.72 13.79 10.01
N ARG A 17 -6.20 13.52 8.80
CA ARG A 17 -4.83 13.08 8.56
C ARG A 17 -3.91 14.29 8.36
N THR A 18 -3.60 14.99 9.46
CA THR A 18 -2.92 16.29 9.44
C THR A 18 -1.40 16.21 9.41
N SER A 19 -0.82 15.08 9.83
CA SER A 19 0.63 14.86 9.84
C SER A 19 1.08 14.00 8.66
N LEU A 20 2.28 14.28 8.14
CA LEU A 20 2.94 13.41 7.15
C LEU A 20 3.39 12.12 7.84
N SER A 21 2.61 11.05 7.69
CA SER A 21 2.94 9.73 8.21
C SER A 21 2.59 8.60 7.25
N ALA A 22 3.33 7.51 7.37
CA ALA A 22 3.02 6.23 6.75
C ALA A 22 2.89 5.16 7.83
N ALA A 23 1.94 4.24 7.67
CA ALA A 23 1.80 3.09 8.56
C ALA A 23 2.32 1.82 7.90
N VAL A 24 2.80 0.87 8.71
CA VAL A 24 3.22 -0.45 8.25
C VAL A 24 2.82 -1.51 9.27
N VAL A 25 2.24 -2.63 8.79
CA VAL A 25 1.92 -3.79 9.63
C VAL A 25 2.84 -4.93 9.23
N MET A 26 3.69 -5.39 10.15
CA MET A 26 4.66 -6.46 9.91
C MET A 26 4.69 -7.47 11.05
N SER A 27 4.65 -8.75 10.67
CA SER A 27 4.83 -9.87 11.59
C SER A 27 6.10 -10.68 11.33
N ASN A 28 6.62 -10.65 10.09
CA ASN A 28 7.93 -11.22 9.75
C ASN A 28 8.98 -10.11 9.90
N MET A 29 10.03 -10.31 10.71
CA MET A 29 11.17 -9.40 10.87
C MET A 29 12.41 -9.83 10.07
N HIS A 30 12.37 -10.98 9.40
CA HIS A 30 13.44 -11.54 8.59
C HIS A 30 13.03 -11.52 7.12
N ALA A 31 13.08 -10.33 6.53
CA ALA A 31 12.85 -10.18 5.10
C ALA A 31 14.06 -10.73 4.31
N HIS A 32 13.79 -11.37 3.17
CA HIS A 32 14.79 -11.82 2.21
C HIS A 32 15.04 -10.75 1.12
N ASN A 33 14.90 -9.48 1.50
CA ASN A 33 15.16 -8.30 0.68
C ASN A 33 15.51 -7.10 1.57
N GLN A 34 15.65 -5.90 1.00
CA GLN A 34 16.05 -4.71 1.75
C GLN A 34 14.90 -4.03 2.53
N ARG A 35 13.73 -4.67 2.66
CA ARG A 35 12.53 -4.07 3.30
C ARG A 35 12.86 -3.42 4.63
N ASN A 36 13.54 -4.14 5.52
CA ASN A 36 13.84 -3.63 6.86
C ASN A 36 14.78 -2.42 6.83
N ALA A 37 15.79 -2.44 5.94
CA ALA A 37 16.74 -1.34 5.78
C ALA A 37 16.04 -0.09 5.25
N ILE A 38 15.18 -0.25 4.23
CA ILE A 38 14.40 0.86 3.66
C ILE A 38 13.45 1.45 4.68
N ILE A 39 12.72 0.62 5.44
CA ILE A 39 11.81 1.12 6.50
C ILE A 39 12.61 1.84 7.59
N SER A 40 13.79 1.33 7.95
CA SER A 40 14.68 1.98 8.91
C SER A 40 15.11 3.38 8.45
N GLU A 41 15.54 3.50 7.20
CA GLU A 41 15.95 4.79 6.63
C GLU A 41 14.77 5.74 6.47
N LEU A 42 13.61 5.27 6.01
CA LEU A 42 12.38 6.07 5.96
C LEU A 42 11.98 6.61 7.34
N SER A 43 12.13 5.80 8.39
CA SER A 43 11.83 6.21 9.76
C SER A 43 12.76 7.32 10.28
N ARG A 44 13.92 7.55 9.64
CA ARG A 44 14.79 8.69 9.92
C ARG A 44 14.36 9.96 9.18
N LEU A 45 13.60 9.83 8.10
CA LEU A 45 13.22 10.93 7.21
C LEU A 45 11.78 11.42 7.43
N MET A 46 10.89 10.55 7.89
CA MET A 46 9.48 10.87 8.18
C MET A 46 8.91 9.95 9.27
N GLN A 47 7.72 10.27 9.78
CA GLN A 47 7.02 9.41 10.73
C GLN A 47 6.57 8.10 10.05
N VAL A 48 7.05 6.97 10.57
CA VAL A 48 6.61 5.63 10.16
C VAL A 48 6.04 4.90 11.37
N ASP A 49 4.72 4.78 11.41
CA ASP A 49 4.00 4.09 12.49
C ASP A 49 4.04 2.57 12.24
N ARG A 50 4.67 1.83 13.16
CA ARG A 50 4.90 0.38 13.02
C ARG A 50 3.93 -0.41 13.89
N TYR A 51 3.33 -1.43 13.28
CA TYR A 51 2.35 -2.30 13.89
C TYR A 51 2.66 -3.78 13.62
N GLY A 52 2.07 -4.67 14.40
CA GLY A 52 2.15 -6.13 14.23
C GLY A 52 2.89 -6.85 15.37
N LYS A 53 3.39 -8.06 15.09
CA LYS A 53 3.92 -9.00 16.11
C LYS A 53 5.00 -8.44 17.04
N HIS A 54 5.84 -7.54 16.53
CA HIS A 54 6.99 -7.01 17.26
C HIS A 54 6.87 -5.51 17.54
N TYR A 55 5.70 -4.92 17.29
CA TYR A 55 5.43 -3.49 17.45
C TYR A 55 4.09 -3.28 18.16
N GLN A 56 3.44 -2.15 17.93
CA GLN A 56 2.10 -1.92 18.44
C GLN A 56 1.13 -2.99 17.91
N PRO A 57 0.39 -3.70 18.77
CA PRO A 57 -0.53 -4.74 18.33
C PRO A 57 -1.52 -4.25 17.29
N CYS A 58 -1.74 -5.07 16.26
CA CYS A 58 -2.66 -4.81 15.16
C CYS A 58 -3.28 -6.13 14.71
N PHE A 59 -3.98 -6.77 15.64
CA PHE A 59 -4.62 -8.07 15.47
C PHE A 59 -6.15 -7.97 15.52
N GLU A 60 -6.66 -6.84 16.00
CA GLU A 60 -8.09 -6.57 16.08
C GLU A 60 -8.65 -6.07 14.74
N ALA A 61 -9.93 -6.32 14.53
CA ALA A 61 -10.65 -5.94 13.30
C ALA A 61 -10.60 -4.43 13.01
N ASN A 62 -10.52 -3.61 14.06
CA ASN A 62 -10.51 -2.15 13.99
C ASN A 62 -9.11 -1.54 13.67
N CYS A 63 -8.05 -2.35 13.59
CA CYS A 63 -6.69 -1.79 13.47
C CYS A 63 -6.53 -0.93 12.21
N PHE A 64 -6.99 -1.42 11.06
CA PHE A 64 -6.89 -0.67 9.81
C PHE A 64 -7.83 0.55 9.78
N GLU A 65 -8.93 0.51 10.51
CA GLU A 65 -9.78 1.69 10.71
C GLU A 65 -9.00 2.78 11.46
N MET A 66 -8.31 2.43 12.55
CA MET A 66 -7.44 3.35 13.28
C MET A 66 -6.32 3.90 12.40
N ILE A 67 -5.62 3.05 11.65
CA ILE A 67 -4.55 3.46 10.74
C ILE A 67 -5.10 4.45 9.70
N SER A 68 -6.25 4.12 9.09
CA SER A 68 -6.87 4.98 8.07
C SER A 68 -7.22 6.36 8.63
N LYS A 69 -7.53 6.50 9.92
CA LYS A 69 -7.86 7.80 10.53
C LYS A 69 -6.63 8.69 10.72
N LYS A 70 -5.42 8.11 10.78
CA LYS A 70 -4.18 8.81 11.13
C LYS A 70 -3.26 9.04 9.94
N SER A 71 -3.14 8.06 9.04
CA SER A 71 -2.14 8.07 7.97
C SER A 71 -2.77 8.23 6.59
N LYS A 72 -2.07 8.93 5.69
CA LYS A 72 -2.41 8.98 4.26
C LYS A 72 -1.79 7.81 3.49
N PHE A 73 -0.61 7.37 3.93
CA PHE A 73 0.20 6.39 3.24
C PHE A 73 0.29 5.07 4.00
N TYR A 74 0.46 3.98 3.27
CA TYR A 74 0.70 2.65 3.82
C TYR A 74 1.91 2.01 3.14
N LEU A 75 2.88 1.52 3.91
CA LEU A 75 4.02 0.79 3.35
C LEU A 75 3.59 -0.66 3.05
N ALA A 76 3.13 -0.88 1.82
CA ALA A 76 2.75 -2.19 1.31
C ALA A 76 4.00 -2.97 0.85
N PHE A 77 4.99 -3.09 1.74
CA PHE A 77 6.28 -3.69 1.39
C PHE A 77 6.27 -5.21 1.58
N GLU A 78 6.69 -5.91 0.54
CA GLU A 78 6.86 -7.34 0.58
C GLU A 78 8.21 -7.73 1.19
N ASN A 79 8.26 -8.93 1.75
CA ASN A 79 9.45 -9.47 2.39
C ASN A 79 10.40 -10.22 1.44
N SER A 80 10.05 -10.31 0.15
CA SER A 80 10.85 -10.94 -0.90
C SER A 80 10.61 -10.23 -2.24
N ASN A 81 11.58 -10.26 -3.15
CA ASN A 81 11.49 -9.58 -4.46
C ASN A 81 11.12 -10.57 -5.58
N CYS A 82 10.07 -11.36 -5.37
CA CYS A 82 9.65 -12.38 -6.33
C CYS A 82 8.73 -11.82 -7.42
N GLN A 83 8.80 -12.42 -8.60
CA GLN A 83 7.82 -12.18 -9.66
C GLN A 83 6.41 -12.48 -9.14
N ASP A 84 5.47 -11.60 -9.46
CA ASP A 84 4.03 -11.70 -9.13
C ASP A 84 3.70 -11.79 -7.63
N TYR A 85 4.71 -11.58 -6.76
CA TYR A 85 4.54 -11.58 -5.32
C TYR A 85 4.01 -10.22 -4.85
N VAL A 86 2.70 -10.04 -4.98
CA VAL A 86 1.95 -8.88 -4.49
C VAL A 86 0.78 -9.41 -3.66
N THR A 87 0.72 -9.00 -2.39
CA THR A 87 -0.12 -9.68 -1.38
C THR A 87 -1.25 -8.81 -0.83
N GLU A 88 -1.85 -9.23 0.30
CA GLU A 88 -2.89 -8.49 1.02
C GLU A 88 -2.46 -7.07 1.39
N LYS A 89 -1.16 -6.80 1.46
CA LYS A 89 -0.60 -5.49 1.82
C LYS A 89 -1.04 -4.40 0.85
N LEU A 90 -1.06 -4.69 -0.45
CA LEU A 90 -1.50 -3.73 -1.46
C LEU A 90 -3.02 -3.60 -1.46
N PHE A 91 -3.72 -4.72 -1.60
CA PHE A 91 -5.16 -4.71 -1.86
C PHE A 91 -5.99 -4.51 -0.58
N ARG A 92 -5.86 -5.43 0.39
CA ARG A 92 -6.69 -5.46 1.60
C ARG A 92 -6.27 -4.38 2.59
N ASN A 93 -4.97 -4.21 2.79
CA ASN A 93 -4.46 -3.32 3.84
C ASN A 93 -4.44 -1.86 3.38
N ALA A 94 -4.08 -1.58 2.12
CA ALA A 94 -4.04 -0.21 1.61
C ALA A 94 -5.34 0.20 0.87
N PHE A 95 -5.63 -0.38 -0.31
CA PHE A 95 -6.73 0.10 -1.16
C PHE A 95 -8.09 0.08 -0.46
N MET A 96 -8.45 -1.01 0.21
CA MET A 96 -9.73 -1.12 0.92
C MET A 96 -9.87 -0.14 2.10
N ASN A 97 -8.75 0.36 2.65
CA ASN A 97 -8.76 1.29 3.79
C ASN A 97 -8.54 2.74 3.37
N GLY A 98 -8.59 3.05 2.08
CA GLY A 98 -8.41 4.42 1.58
C GLY A 98 -7.03 4.99 1.91
N LEU A 99 -5.99 4.17 1.82
CA LEU A 99 -4.59 4.56 1.97
C LEU A 99 -3.92 4.51 0.61
N VAL A 100 -3.01 5.44 0.32
CA VAL A 100 -2.15 5.35 -0.86
C VAL A 100 -0.99 4.40 -0.55
N PRO A 101 -0.88 3.25 -1.24
CA PRO A 101 0.19 2.30 -1.01
C PRO A 101 1.52 2.81 -1.56
N ILE A 102 2.56 2.72 -0.74
CA ILE A 102 3.95 2.80 -1.14
C ILE A 102 4.47 1.37 -1.20
N VAL A 103 4.95 0.93 -2.36
CA VAL A 103 5.28 -0.48 -2.63
C VAL A 103 6.79 -0.68 -2.79
N TYR A 104 7.26 -1.82 -2.30
CA TYR A 104 8.61 -2.35 -2.48
C TYR A 104 8.54 -3.87 -2.43
N GLY A 105 9.13 -4.56 -3.42
CA GLY A 105 9.04 -6.01 -3.55
C GLY A 105 9.39 -6.46 -4.96
N THR A 106 8.38 -6.82 -5.74
CA THR A 106 8.55 -7.22 -7.15
C THR A 106 8.98 -6.06 -8.05
N ARG A 107 9.18 -6.32 -9.35
CA ARG A 107 9.52 -5.30 -10.33
C ARG A 107 8.33 -4.38 -10.58
N GLU A 108 8.59 -3.15 -11.00
CA GLU A 108 7.55 -2.16 -11.29
C GLU A 108 6.53 -2.66 -12.32
N ASP A 109 6.99 -3.37 -13.36
CA ASP A 109 6.11 -3.89 -14.41
C ASP A 109 5.07 -4.88 -13.88
N ASN A 110 5.43 -5.74 -12.91
CA ASN A 110 4.48 -6.64 -12.27
C ASN A 110 3.37 -5.89 -11.53
N TYR A 111 3.67 -4.73 -10.93
CA TYR A 111 2.62 -3.92 -10.30
C TYR A 111 1.70 -3.26 -11.32
N LYS A 112 2.19 -2.93 -12.53
CA LYS A 112 1.34 -2.39 -13.61
C LYS A 112 0.31 -3.40 -14.09
N ASP A 113 0.68 -4.68 -14.13
CA ASP A 113 -0.21 -5.75 -14.56
C ASP A 113 -1.27 -6.11 -13.49
N LEU A 114 -0.95 -5.88 -12.21
CA LEU A 114 -1.77 -6.35 -11.07
C LEU A 114 -2.60 -5.26 -10.37
N ALA A 115 -2.22 -3.99 -10.50
CA ALA A 115 -2.85 -2.89 -9.77
C ALA A 115 -3.43 -1.84 -10.73
N PRO A 116 -4.48 -1.10 -10.31
CA PRO A 116 -5.01 -0.04 -11.16
C PRO A 116 -3.92 0.99 -11.51
N PRO A 117 -3.94 1.57 -12.72
CA PRO A 117 -2.94 2.56 -13.11
C PRO A 117 -2.98 3.77 -12.18
N ASN A 118 -1.80 4.35 -11.91
CA ASN A 118 -1.65 5.54 -11.05
C ASN A 118 -2.27 5.40 -9.65
N SER A 119 -2.27 4.19 -9.07
CA SER A 119 -2.88 3.93 -7.75
C SER A 119 -1.87 3.71 -6.63
N TYR A 120 -0.59 3.57 -6.93
CA TYR A 120 0.48 3.25 -5.97
C TYR A 120 1.75 4.05 -6.27
N ILE A 121 2.64 4.12 -5.28
CA ILE A 121 3.96 4.77 -5.37
C ILE A 121 5.02 3.69 -5.24
N HIS A 122 5.84 3.48 -6.26
CA HIS A 122 6.90 2.46 -6.19
C HIS A 122 8.21 3.11 -5.70
N VAL A 123 8.86 2.54 -4.69
CA VAL A 123 10.08 3.13 -4.09
C VAL A 123 11.18 3.38 -5.13
N ASN A 124 11.33 2.48 -6.10
CA ASN A 124 12.37 2.59 -7.14
C ASN A 124 12.08 3.66 -8.23
N GLN A 125 10.95 4.38 -8.17
CA GLN A 125 10.69 5.53 -9.06
C GLN A 125 11.50 6.77 -8.66
N PHE A 126 12.11 6.75 -7.48
CA PHE A 126 12.85 7.89 -6.92
C PHE A 126 14.34 7.60 -6.86
N GLN A 127 15.15 8.63 -7.12
CA GLN A 127 16.62 8.55 -7.05
C GLN A 127 17.12 8.26 -5.62
N SER A 128 16.33 8.62 -4.60
CA SER A 128 16.63 8.32 -3.20
C SER A 128 15.36 8.35 -2.34
N LEU A 129 15.45 7.80 -1.13
CA LEU A 129 14.34 7.86 -0.16
C LEU A 129 14.01 9.30 0.29
N LYS A 130 14.98 10.24 0.18
CA LYS A 130 14.72 11.66 0.42
C LYS A 130 13.76 12.24 -0.63
N HIS A 131 14.01 11.96 -1.91
CA HIS A 131 13.12 12.38 -2.99
C HIS A 131 11.73 11.73 -2.87
N LEU A 132 11.65 10.48 -2.41
CA LEU A 132 10.36 9.86 -2.07
C LEU A 132 9.65 10.66 -0.96
N VAL A 133 10.32 10.97 0.15
CA VAL A 133 9.71 11.73 1.26
C VAL A 133 9.30 13.14 0.83
N GLU A 134 10.08 13.82 -0.01
CA GLU A 134 9.71 15.12 -0.60
C GLU A 134 8.44 15.01 -1.44
N TYR A 135 8.31 13.95 -2.23
CA TYR A 135 7.11 13.69 -3.01
C TYR A 135 5.89 13.37 -2.12
N LEU A 136 6.08 12.58 -1.06
CA LEU A 136 5.02 12.30 -0.09
C LEU A 136 4.57 13.56 0.65
N LYS A 137 5.50 14.49 0.93
CA LYS A 137 5.19 15.80 1.50
C LYS A 137 4.35 16.64 0.52
N TYR A 138 4.73 16.70 -0.75
CA TYR A 138 3.94 17.35 -1.79
C TYR A 138 2.52 16.80 -1.85
N LEU A 139 2.35 15.47 -1.86
CA LEU A 139 1.03 14.84 -1.84
C LEU A 139 0.27 15.13 -0.54
N HIS A 140 0.95 15.15 0.60
CA HIS A 140 0.33 15.48 1.88
C HIS A 140 -0.24 16.90 1.91
N GLU A 141 0.44 17.85 1.27
CA GLU A 141 0.05 19.27 1.23
C GLU A 141 -0.88 19.61 0.05
N ASN A 142 -1.06 18.69 -0.90
CA ASN A 142 -1.86 18.91 -2.12
C ASN A 142 -2.95 17.86 -2.28
N ASP A 143 -4.16 18.19 -1.81
CA ASP A 143 -5.33 17.32 -1.90
C ASP A 143 -5.71 16.95 -3.33
N THR A 144 -5.46 17.83 -4.31
CA THR A 144 -5.76 17.54 -5.72
C THR A 144 -4.82 16.48 -6.26
N ALA A 145 -3.52 16.61 -5.97
CA ALA A 145 -2.51 15.62 -6.38
C ALA A 145 -2.71 14.28 -5.67
N TYR A 146 -2.98 14.31 -4.36
CA TYR A 146 -3.28 13.11 -3.58
C TYR A 146 -4.56 12.40 -4.05
N ALA A 147 -5.61 13.17 -4.40
CA ALA A 147 -6.85 12.61 -4.92
C ALA A 147 -6.67 11.82 -6.23
N ASN A 148 -5.67 12.16 -7.05
CA ASN A 148 -5.38 11.44 -8.30
C ASN A 148 -5.00 9.97 -8.08
N TYR A 149 -4.50 9.60 -6.89
CA TYR A 149 -4.25 8.20 -6.52
C TYR A 149 -5.52 7.38 -6.25
N PHE A 150 -6.68 8.02 -6.26
CA PHE A 150 -7.99 7.37 -6.11
C PHE A 150 -8.85 7.46 -7.38
N ALA A 151 -8.34 8.05 -8.46
CA ALA A 151 -9.06 8.21 -9.73
C ALA A 151 -9.54 6.87 -10.31
N TRP A 152 -8.77 5.81 -10.09
CA TRP A 152 -9.10 4.44 -10.53
C TRP A 152 -10.46 3.93 -10.03
N LYS A 153 -11.00 4.49 -8.93
CA LYS A 153 -12.32 4.13 -8.40
C LYS A 153 -13.48 4.48 -9.33
N GLU A 154 -13.26 5.38 -10.29
CA GLU A 154 -14.23 5.68 -11.33
C GLU A 154 -14.43 4.50 -12.29
N TYR A 155 -13.40 3.67 -12.46
CA TYR A 155 -13.40 2.59 -13.43
C TYR A 155 -13.59 1.21 -12.82
N GLY A 156 -13.45 1.06 -11.51
CA GLY A 156 -13.55 -0.24 -10.87
C GLY A 156 -13.36 -0.22 -9.37
N GLU A 157 -13.49 -1.41 -8.78
CA GLU A 157 -13.33 -1.63 -7.35
C GLU A 157 -12.36 -2.77 -7.06
N VAL A 158 -11.73 -2.72 -5.89
CA VAL A 158 -10.86 -3.79 -5.40
C VAL A 158 -11.72 -4.74 -4.60
N GLN A 159 -11.93 -5.94 -5.14
CA GLN A 159 -12.69 -7.01 -4.49
C GLN A 159 -11.73 -8.02 -3.90
N VAL A 160 -11.75 -8.23 -2.57
CA VAL A 160 -10.94 -9.30 -1.93
C VAL A 160 -11.72 -10.60 -1.88
N ARG A 161 -11.30 -11.58 -2.69
CA ARG A 161 -11.78 -12.97 -2.58
C ARG A 161 -10.83 -13.77 -1.71
N ILE A 162 -11.31 -14.25 -0.57
CA ILE A 162 -10.56 -15.16 0.29
C ILE A 162 -10.67 -16.56 -0.33
N HIS A 163 -9.65 -17.00 -1.05
CA HIS A 163 -9.51 -18.39 -1.42
C HIS A 163 -8.71 -19.12 -0.35
N HIS A 164 -9.34 -20.08 0.35
CA HIS A 164 -8.65 -21.03 1.21
C HIS A 164 -7.89 -22.04 0.34
N LEU A 165 -6.71 -21.67 -0.14
CA LEU A 165 -5.81 -22.63 -0.78
C LEU A 165 -4.85 -23.18 0.27
N SER A 166 -5.10 -24.43 0.67
CA SER A 166 -4.11 -25.26 1.36
C SER A 166 -3.00 -25.59 0.36
N THR A 167 -1.86 -24.89 0.43
CA THR A 167 -0.64 -25.36 -0.23
C THR A 167 0.37 -25.77 0.83
N LYS A 168 0.41 -27.08 1.07
CA LYS A 168 1.49 -27.76 1.80
C LYS A 168 2.72 -27.82 0.89
N THR A 169 3.50 -26.74 0.80
CA THR A 169 4.89 -26.81 0.32
C THR A 169 5.76 -25.84 1.15
N PRO A 170 6.51 -26.34 2.14
CA PRO A 170 7.17 -25.49 3.16
C PRO A 170 8.38 -24.66 2.71
N ASN A 171 8.81 -24.70 1.44
CA ASN A 171 10.16 -24.26 1.06
C ASN A 171 10.26 -23.19 -0.05
N VAL A 172 9.18 -22.49 -0.39
CA VAL A 172 9.27 -21.36 -1.34
C VAL A 172 9.17 -20.05 -0.58
N LEU A 173 10.26 -19.27 -0.59
CA LEU A 173 10.40 -17.92 -0.01
C LEU A 173 9.29 -16.93 -0.41
N CYS A 174 8.54 -17.27 -1.45
CA CYS A 174 7.48 -16.50 -2.07
C CYS A 174 6.24 -17.36 -2.21
N THR A 175 5.72 -17.85 -1.09
CA THR A 175 4.42 -18.49 -1.06
C THR A 175 3.36 -17.41 -0.89
N VAL A 176 2.51 -17.26 -1.89
CA VAL A 176 1.29 -16.46 -1.81
C VAL A 176 0.29 -17.27 -0.97
N LEU A 177 0.40 -17.20 0.36
CA LEU A 177 -0.45 -17.97 1.29
C LEU A 177 -1.94 -17.63 1.18
N ILE A 178 -2.23 -16.48 0.59
CA ILE A 178 -3.57 -16.09 0.17
C ILE A 178 -3.39 -15.77 -1.30
N THR A 179 -3.72 -16.69 -2.19
CA THR A 179 -3.94 -16.34 -3.61
C THR A 179 -5.16 -15.43 -3.62
N ILE A 180 -4.91 -14.17 -3.32
CA ILE A 180 -5.80 -13.06 -3.52
C ILE A 180 -5.86 -12.93 -5.03
N VAL A 181 -6.71 -13.75 -5.65
CA VAL A 181 -7.09 -13.58 -7.05
C VAL A 181 -8.02 -12.36 -7.06
N ASN A 182 -7.45 -11.18 -6.93
CA ASN A 182 -8.19 -9.92 -7.02
C ASN A 182 -7.94 -9.33 -8.38
N LEU A 183 -8.88 -9.63 -9.26
CA LEU A 183 -9.16 -8.82 -10.43
C LEU A 183 -9.60 -7.47 -9.88
N TRP A 184 -8.83 -6.41 -10.10
CA TRP A 184 -9.48 -5.10 -10.26
C TRP A 184 -10.52 -5.32 -11.36
N GLN A 185 -11.80 -5.32 -10.98
CA GLN A 185 -12.88 -5.52 -11.93
C GLN A 185 -13.26 -4.14 -12.45
N VAL A 186 -13.01 -3.93 -13.73
CA VAL A 186 -13.57 -2.79 -14.44
C VAL A 186 -15.08 -2.90 -14.35
N LEU A 187 -15.76 -1.87 -13.85
CA LEU A 187 -17.22 -1.82 -13.92
C LEU A 187 -17.57 -1.77 -15.41
N GLY A 188 -18.21 -2.82 -15.92
CA GLY A 188 -18.61 -2.91 -17.32
C GLY A 188 -19.52 -1.73 -17.70
N ASN A 189 -19.29 -1.17 -18.89
CA ASN A 189 -20.27 -0.33 -19.58
C ASN A 189 -21.50 -1.15 -19.96
#